data_AF-N6Z301-F1
#
_entry.id   AF-N6Z301-F1
#
_cell.length_a   1.000
_cell.length_b   1.000
_cell.length_c   1.000
_cell.angle_alpha   90.00
_cell.angle_beta   90.00
_cell.angle_gamma   90.00
#
_symmetry.space_group_name_H-M   'P 1'
#
loop_
_entity.id
_entity.type
_entity.pdbx_description
1 polymer ?
#
loop_
_entity_poly.entity_id
_entity_poly.type
_entity_poly.pdbx_seq_one_letter_code
_entity_poly.pdbx_strand_id
1 'polypeptide(L)'
;MIPHHLTEGLALVRWARLSAWDAAWRSTELLACTAADRALPIHWRHLCLDHVHQPLAQLACCARSPQQQARLAAIRWRVATLDLLPSISLDGPDSPIA
;
A
#
# COMPACT_ATOMS: atom_id res chain seq x y z
N MET A 1 -14.13 -4.78 0.36
CA MET A 1 -13.54 -4.42 -0.95
C MET A 1 -12.03 -4.66 -0.99
N ILE A 2 -11.22 -4.11 -0.08
CA ILE A 2 -9.76 -4.34 -0.07
C ILE A 2 -9.34 -5.83 0.03
N PRO A 3 -9.92 -6.66 0.92
CA PRO A 3 -9.57 -8.09 0.96
C PRO A 3 -9.83 -8.85 -0.34
N HIS A 4 -10.84 -8.42 -1.10
CA HIS A 4 -11.16 -9.00 -2.41
C HIS A 4 -10.05 -8.70 -3.42
N HIS A 5 -9.62 -7.44 -3.53
CA HIS A 5 -8.52 -7.06 -4.43
C HIS A 5 -7.18 -7.68 -4.05
N LEU A 6 -6.91 -7.87 -2.75
CA LEU A 6 -5.73 -8.62 -2.31
C LEU A 6 -5.80 -10.09 -2.75
N THR A 7 -7.00 -10.68 -2.70
CA THR A 7 -7.24 -12.05 -3.17
C THR A 7 -7.10 -12.17 -4.69
N GLU A 8 -7.59 -11.19 -5.46
CA GLU A 8 -7.40 -11.12 -6.91
C GLU A 8 -5.91 -10.98 -7.28
N GLY A 9 -5.15 -10.16 -6.54
CA GLY A 9 -3.71 -10.06 -6.69
C GLY A 9 -3.00 -11.41 -6.49
N LEU A 10 -3.41 -12.18 -5.49
CA LEU A 10 -2.91 -13.55 -5.28
C LEU A 10 -3.32 -14.50 -6.42
N ALA A 11 -4.51 -14.32 -7.00
CA ALA A 11 -4.92 -15.08 -8.17
C ALA A 11 -3.99 -14.80 -9.36
N LEU A 12 -3.56 -13.55 -9.60
CA LEU A 12 -2.64 -13.21 -10.68
C LEU A 12 -1.24 -13.86 -10.54
N VAL A 13 -0.77 -14.08 -9.31
CA VAL A 13 0.45 -14.87 -9.03
C VAL A 13 0.26 -16.32 -9.47
N ARG A 14 -0.90 -16.89 -9.14
CA ARG A 14 -1.25 -18.29 -9.41
C ARG A 14 -1.37 -18.59 -10.92
N TRP A 15 -1.70 -17.58 -11.74
CA TRP A 15 -1.73 -17.67 -13.21
C TRP A 15 -0.40 -17.24 -13.88
N ALA A 16 0.71 -17.22 -13.15
CA ALA A 16 2.09 -17.03 -13.61
C ALA A 16 2.45 -15.67 -14.27
N ARG A 17 1.67 -14.60 -14.05
CA ARG A 17 1.98 -13.27 -14.62
C ARG A 17 2.81 -12.37 -13.70
N LEU A 18 2.96 -12.71 -12.42
CA LEU A 18 3.72 -11.95 -11.41
C LEU A 18 4.36 -12.90 -10.39
N SER A 19 5.58 -12.57 -9.92
CA SER A 19 6.14 -13.27 -8.76
C SER A 19 5.37 -12.91 -7.47
N ALA A 20 5.44 -13.78 -6.46
CA ALA A 20 4.83 -13.49 -5.14
C ALA A 20 5.37 -12.19 -4.54
N TRP A 21 6.66 -11.92 -4.74
CA TRP A 21 7.30 -10.66 -4.36
C TRP A 21 6.68 -9.47 -5.09
N ASP A 22 6.54 -9.53 -6.41
CA ASP A 22 6.02 -8.40 -7.20
C ASP A 22 4.56 -8.09 -6.88
N ALA A 23 3.74 -9.12 -6.66
CA ALA A 23 2.34 -8.94 -6.29
C ALA A 23 2.19 -8.33 -4.89
N ALA A 24 2.95 -8.84 -3.91
CA ALA A 24 2.95 -8.27 -2.55
C ALA A 24 3.54 -6.85 -2.53
N TRP A 25 4.57 -6.59 -3.34
CA TRP A 25 5.18 -5.26 -3.47
C TRP A 25 4.18 -4.24 -4.03
N ARG A 26 3.53 -4.56 -5.16
CA ARG A 26 2.52 -3.70 -5.77
C ARG A 26 1.34 -3.44 -4.84
N SER A 27 0.88 -4.46 -4.12
CA SER A 27 -0.20 -4.32 -3.15
C SER A 27 0.19 -3.40 -1.99
N THR A 28 1.41 -3.56 -1.47
CA THR A 28 1.93 -2.71 -0.39
C THR A 28 2.09 -1.26 -0.85
N GLU A 29 2.70 -1.04 -2.02
CA GLU A 29 2.87 0.29 -2.60
C GLU A 29 1.52 0.97 -2.84
N LEU A 30 0.54 0.25 -3.42
CA LEU A 30 -0.79 0.78 -3.64
C LEU A 30 -1.43 1.24 -2.33
N LEU A 31 -1.49 0.36 -1.31
CA LEU A 31 -2.10 0.69 -0.03
C LEU A 31 -1.37 1.85 0.68
N ALA A 32 -0.03 1.88 0.63
CA ALA A 32 0.75 2.95 1.23
C ALA A 32 0.54 4.29 0.52
N CYS A 33 0.49 4.30 -0.82
CA CYS A 33 0.21 5.51 -1.59
C CYS A 33 -1.23 6.01 -1.37
N THR A 34 -2.21 5.11 -1.37
CA THR A 34 -3.61 5.46 -1.08
C THR A 34 -3.76 5.98 0.34
N ALA A 35 -3.06 5.40 1.33
CA ALA A 35 -3.06 5.90 2.71
C ALA A 35 -2.44 7.30 2.84
N ALA A 36 -1.50 7.66 1.97
CA ALA A 36 -0.87 8.99 1.96
C ALA A 36 -1.68 10.04 1.19
N ASP A 37 -2.66 9.62 0.40
CA ASP A 37 -3.39 10.51 -0.51
C ASP A 37 -4.45 11.35 0.22
N ARG A 38 -4.09 12.59 0.54
CA ARG A 38 -4.96 13.54 1.25
C ARG A 38 -6.24 13.90 0.47
N ALA A 39 -6.30 13.65 -0.84
CA ALA A 39 -7.53 13.84 -1.62
C ALA A 39 -8.60 12.79 -1.26
N LEU A 40 -8.20 11.66 -0.67
CA LEU A 40 -9.12 10.63 -0.23
C LEU A 40 -9.66 10.90 1.16
N PRO A 41 -10.91 10.48 1.45
CA PRO A 41 -11.47 10.57 2.79
C PRO A 41 -10.61 9.81 3.81
N ILE A 42 -10.44 10.40 5.01
CA ILE A 42 -9.59 9.84 6.08
C ILE A 42 -9.91 8.37 6.41
N HIS A 43 -11.19 7.98 6.34
CA HIS A 43 -11.60 6.61 6.62
C HIS A 43 -11.09 5.59 5.58
N TRP A 44 -10.93 5.97 4.31
CA TRP A 44 -10.33 5.10 3.29
C TRP A 44 -8.84 4.93 3.54
N ARG A 45 -8.17 6.00 3.96
CA ARG A 45 -6.74 5.99 4.29
C ARG A 45 -6.43 5.10 5.48
N HIS A 46 -7.23 5.20 6.56
CA HIS A 46 -7.14 4.29 7.69
C HIS A 46 -7.36 2.84 7.26
N LEU A 47 -8.39 2.57 6.45
CA LEU A 47 -8.64 1.22 5.95
C LEU A 47 -7.45 0.64 5.16
N CYS A 48 -6.75 1.47 4.38
CA CYS A 48 -5.53 1.04 3.69
C CYS A 48 -4.40 0.68 4.66
N LEU A 49 -4.18 1.46 5.72
CA LEU A 49 -3.19 1.14 6.76
C LEU A 49 -3.57 -0.11 7.55
N ASP A 50 -4.85 -0.28 7.86
CA ASP A 50 -5.36 -1.47 8.53
C ASP A 50 -5.10 -2.74 7.73
N HIS A 51 -5.03 -2.65 6.39
CA HIS A 51 -4.78 -3.80 5.52
C HIS A 51 -3.32 -3.93 5.03
N VAL A 52 -2.48 -2.91 5.14
CA VAL A 52 -1.10 -2.93 4.60
C VAL A 52 -0.20 -3.96 5.30
N HIS A 53 -0.54 -4.36 6.53
CA HIS A 53 0.19 -5.38 7.27
C HIS A 53 0.19 -6.74 6.54
N GLN A 54 -0.87 -7.07 5.79
CA GLN A 54 -1.00 -8.36 5.10
C GLN A 54 0.04 -8.52 3.97
N PRO A 55 0.14 -7.61 2.98
CA PRO A 55 1.16 -7.72 1.95
C PRO A 55 2.58 -7.44 2.49
N LEU A 56 2.75 -6.65 3.56
CA LEU A 56 4.04 -6.52 4.25
C LEU A 56 4.54 -7.83 4.85
N ALA A 57 3.64 -8.61 5.46
CA ALA A 57 3.97 -9.94 5.96
C ALA A 57 4.35 -10.89 4.81
N GLN A 58 3.63 -10.84 3.68
CA GLN A 58 3.97 -11.63 2.49
C GLN A 58 5.34 -11.25 1.93
N LEU A 59 5.66 -9.95 1.83
CA LEU A 59 7.00 -9.49 1.44
C LEU A 59 8.08 -10.02 2.38
N ALA A 60 7.85 -10.00 3.69
CA ALA A 60 8.79 -10.55 4.65
C ALA A 60 9.02 -12.06 4.45
N CYS A 61 7.99 -12.82 4.11
CA CYS A 61 8.11 -14.25 3.81
C CYS A 61 8.83 -14.55 2.48
N CYS A 62 8.79 -13.65 1.50
CA CYS A 62 9.37 -13.90 0.17
C CYS A 62 10.62 -13.07 -0.17
N ALA A 63 11.12 -12.23 0.74
CA ALA A 63 12.38 -11.49 0.59
C ALA A 63 13.59 -12.43 0.64
N ARG A 64 14.18 -12.74 -0.51
CA ARG A 64 15.31 -13.69 -0.62
C ARG A 64 16.66 -13.01 -0.87
N SER A 65 16.68 -11.79 -1.41
CA SER A 65 17.91 -11.06 -1.68
C SER A 65 18.13 -9.89 -0.72
N PRO A 66 19.38 -9.45 -0.49
CA PRO A 66 19.68 -8.25 0.29
C PRO A 66 18.97 -7.00 -0.25
N GLN A 67 18.85 -6.88 -1.58
CA GLN A 67 18.12 -5.79 -2.22
C GLN A 67 16.62 -5.81 -1.87
N GLN A 68 16.00 -6.99 -1.86
CA GLN A 68 14.59 -7.13 -1.46
C GLN A 68 14.40 -6.80 0.02
N GLN A 69 15.31 -7.26 0.89
CA GLN A 69 15.28 -6.94 2.32
C GLN A 69 15.42 -5.43 2.57
N ALA A 70 16.33 -4.76 1.87
CA ALA A 70 16.50 -3.31 1.95
C ALA A 70 15.23 -2.56 1.50
N ARG A 71 14.60 -3.00 0.39
CA ARG A 71 13.33 -2.42 -0.08
C ARG A 71 12.18 -2.65 0.90
N LEU A 72 12.10 -3.83 1.50
CA LEU A 72 11.13 -4.14 2.55
C LEU A 72 11.32 -3.24 3.78
N ALA A 73 12.57 -3.05 4.23
CA ALA A 73 12.86 -2.15 5.34
C ALA A 73 12.43 -0.71 5.03
N ALA A 74 12.74 -0.22 3.83
CA ALA A 74 12.39 1.13 3.40
C ALA A 74 10.86 1.36 3.38
N ILE A 75 10.09 0.42 2.82
CA ILE A 75 8.62 0.58 2.76
C ILE A 75 7.96 0.40 4.12
N ARG A 76 8.50 -0.48 5.00
CA ARG A 76 8.06 -0.58 6.40
C ARG A 76 8.26 0.72 7.15
N TRP A 77 9.43 1.34 7.00
CA TRP A 77 9.70 2.64 7.59
C TRP A 77 8.70 3.68 7.09
N ARG A 78 8.52 3.79 5.76
CA ARG A 78 7.59 4.75 5.15
C ARG A 78 6.16 4.61 5.69
N VAL A 79 5.67 3.38 5.84
CA VAL A 79 4.34 3.10 6.40
C VAL A 79 4.27 3.45 7.88
N ALA A 80 5.30 3.09 8.65
CA ALA A 80 5.33 3.34 10.10
C ALA A 80 5.44 4.84 10.44
N THR A 81 6.06 5.63 9.57
CA THR A 81 6.22 7.08 9.76
C THR A 81 5.22 7.90 8.94
N LEU A 82 4.18 7.27 8.39
CA LEU A 82 3.19 7.99 7.60
C LEU A 82 2.34 8.87 8.51
N ASP A 83 2.37 10.19 8.26
CA ASP A 83 1.55 11.15 8.99
C ASP A 83 0.13 11.22 8.40
N LEU A 84 -0.87 10.94 9.23
CA LEU A 84 -2.29 10.92 8.85
C LEU A 84 -2.90 12.32 8.99
N LEU A 85 -2.39 13.24 8.16
CA LEU A 85 -2.94 14.59 8.05
C LEU A 85 -4.42 14.57 7.64
N PRO A 86 -5.23 15.58 7.98
CA PRO A 86 -6.62 15.65 7.53
C PRO A 86 -6.73 15.68 6.01
N SER A 87 -7.84 15.12 5.51
CA SER A 87 -8.16 15.11 4.08
C SER A 87 -8.38 16.55 3.60
N ILE A 88 -7.93 16.85 2.40
CA ILE A 88 -8.20 18.14 1.75
C ILE A 88 -9.54 18.08 1.02
N SER A 89 -10.23 19.22 0.99
CA SER A 89 -11.45 19.37 0.21
C SER A 89 -11.06 19.80 -1.21
N LEU A 90 -11.36 18.97 -2.21
CA LEU A 90 -11.00 19.25 -3.60
C LEU A 90 -11.81 20.40 -4.23
N ASP A 91 -13.00 20.68 -3.68
CA ASP A 91 -13.88 21.77 -4.09
C ASP A 91 -13.74 23.03 -3.22
N GLY A 92 -12.80 23.02 -2.26
CA GLY A 92 -12.61 24.09 -1.27
C GLY A 92 -11.42 25.00 -1.55
N PRO A 93 -11.18 26.01 -0.70
CA PRO A 93 -10.06 26.95 -0.85
C PRO A 93 -8.67 26.30 -0.78
N ASP A 94 -8.58 25.05 -0.31
CA ASP A 94 -7.35 24.24 -0.26
C ASP A 94 -7.16 23.36 -1.52
N SER A 95 -7.92 23.58 -2.58
CA SER A 95 -7.81 22.81 -3.82
C SER A 95 -6.44 23.03 -4.48
N PRO A 96 -5.68 21.96 -4.81
CA PRO A 96 -4.37 22.09 -5.45
C PRO A 96 -4.46 22.56 -6.92
N ILE A 97 -5.66 22.82 -7.43
CA ILE A 97 -5.96 23.21 -8.81
C ILE A 97 -6.54 24.65 -8.87
N ALA A 98 -6.64 25.35 -7.73
CA ALA A 98 -7.09 26.75 -7.65
C ALA A 98 -5.96 27.75 -7.95
#